data_AF-A0A1E2WG71-F1
#
_entry.id   AF-A0A1E2WG71-F1
#
_cell.length_a   1.000
_cell.length_b   1.000
_cell.length_c   1.000
_cell.angle_alpha   90.00
_cell.angle_beta   90.00
_cell.angle_gamma   90.00
#
_symmetry.space_group_name_H-M   'P 1'
#
loop_
_entity.id
_entity.type
_entity.pdbx_description
1 polymer ?
#
loop_
_entity_poly.entity_id
_entity_poly.type
_entity_poly.pdbx_seq_one_letter_code
_entity_poly.pdbx_strand_id
1 'polypeptide(L)'
;MLKFTCFMIVGAVLSINTPVVAESPAVNSRAVNISIGSIGGSLDNAALRTVRQVIGFAVGTSTVDKFIVYSPKSGSIPIEGGLSACAEAGFGISNTRFNAFIQELRSINPKPGTFYNIELTATCKPR
;
A
#
# COMPACT_ATOMS: atom_id res chain seq x y z
N MET A 1 25.17 -28.13 69.26
CA MET A 1 24.58 -27.05 68.43
C MET A 1 25.55 -26.71 67.32
N LEU A 2 25.28 -27.11 66.08
CA LEU A 2 26.03 -26.66 64.90
C LEU A 2 25.02 -26.14 63.87
N LYS A 3 25.11 -24.85 63.55
CA LYS A 3 24.22 -24.11 62.66
C LYS A 3 24.47 -24.51 61.20
N PHE A 4 23.43 -24.96 60.51
CA PHE A 4 23.42 -25.08 59.05
C PHE A 4 23.08 -23.72 58.45
N THR A 5 24.08 -23.05 57.89
CA THR A 5 23.88 -21.80 57.13
C THR A 5 23.66 -22.17 55.67
N CYS A 6 22.41 -22.09 55.22
CA CYS A 6 22.03 -22.33 53.82
C CYS A 6 22.18 -21.01 53.05
N PHE A 7 23.17 -20.92 52.17
CA PHE A 7 23.36 -19.80 51.24
C PHE A 7 22.42 -20.00 50.04
N MET A 8 21.30 -19.28 50.00
CA MET A 8 20.40 -19.25 48.85
C MET A 8 20.89 -18.18 47.86
N ILE A 9 21.44 -18.61 46.71
CA ILE A 9 21.75 -17.73 45.58
C ILE A 9 20.44 -17.51 44.81
N VAL A 10 19.86 -16.31 44.94
CA VAL A 10 18.70 -15.88 44.16
C VAL A 10 19.21 -15.36 42.81
N GLY A 11 19.20 -16.22 41.79
CA GLY A 11 19.45 -15.82 40.40
C GLY A 11 18.21 -15.17 39.80
N ALA A 12 18.20 -13.84 39.68
CA ALA A 12 17.16 -13.12 38.94
C ALA A 12 17.49 -13.17 37.43
N VAL A 13 16.81 -14.05 36.70
CA VAL A 13 16.86 -14.06 35.24
C VAL A 13 15.92 -12.97 34.74
N LEU A 14 16.48 -11.81 34.38
CA LEU A 14 15.73 -10.76 33.67
C LEU A 14 15.47 -11.24 32.23
N SER A 15 14.31 -11.87 32.03
CA SER A 15 13.77 -12.16 30.72
C SER A 15 13.48 -10.85 29.98
N ILE A 16 14.42 -10.46 29.13
CA ILE A 16 14.27 -9.40 28.13
C ILE A 16 13.19 -9.84 27.13
N ASN A 17 11.94 -9.48 27.41
CA ASN A 17 10.87 -9.52 26.43
C ASN A 17 11.10 -8.35 25.48
N THR A 18 11.75 -8.61 24.34
CA THR A 18 11.68 -7.66 23.23
C THR A 18 10.23 -7.60 22.76
N PRO A 19 9.63 -6.40 22.59
CA PRO A 19 8.32 -6.31 21.98
C PRO A 19 8.45 -6.77 20.52
N VAL A 20 7.89 -7.94 20.21
CA VAL A 20 7.55 -8.30 18.84
C VAL A 20 6.51 -7.30 18.38
N VAL A 21 6.91 -6.39 17.48
CA VAL A 21 5.97 -5.55 16.74
C VAL A 21 5.15 -6.50 15.88
N ALA A 22 3.91 -6.74 16.26
CA ALA A 22 2.96 -7.48 15.46
C ALA A 22 2.76 -6.71 14.14
N GLU A 23 3.20 -7.28 13.03
CA GLU A 23 2.90 -6.75 11.71
C GLU A 23 1.38 -6.81 11.51
N SER A 24 0.76 -5.64 11.41
CA SER A 24 -0.67 -5.44 11.14
C SER A 24 -1.15 -6.32 9.96
N PRO A 25 -2.43 -6.73 9.90
CA PRO A 25 -3.01 -7.53 8.80
C PRO A 25 -2.80 -6.99 7.36
N ALA A 26 -2.18 -5.82 7.19
CA ALA A 26 -1.63 -5.33 5.94
C ALA A 26 -0.49 -6.19 5.33
N VAL A 27 0.08 -7.17 6.06
CA VAL A 27 1.18 -8.05 5.59
C VAL A 27 0.92 -8.72 4.23
N ASN A 28 -0.34 -8.90 3.85
CA ASN A 28 -0.70 -9.56 2.59
C ASN A 28 -1.19 -8.62 1.48
N SER A 29 -1.37 -7.32 1.74
CA SER A 29 -1.87 -6.37 0.71
C SER A 29 -0.71 -5.79 -0.09
N ARG A 30 -0.13 -6.64 -0.94
CA ARG A 30 1.02 -6.30 -1.80
C ARG A 30 0.61 -5.55 -3.06
N ALA A 31 -0.64 -5.15 -3.18
CA ALA A 31 -1.16 -4.44 -4.35
C ALA A 31 -2.17 -3.36 -3.97
N VAL A 32 -2.40 -2.45 -4.91
CA VAL A 32 -3.34 -1.34 -4.77
C VAL A 32 -4.09 -1.11 -6.07
N ASN A 33 -5.42 -1.08 -5.98
CA ASN A 33 -6.30 -0.64 -7.06
C ASN A 33 -6.37 0.89 -7.05
N ILE A 34 -6.21 1.48 -8.22
CA ILE A 34 -6.17 2.91 -8.46
C ILE A 34 -7.27 3.24 -9.45
N SER A 35 -8.12 4.19 -9.10
CA SER A 35 -9.17 4.66 -10.00
C SER A 35 -9.32 6.16 -9.90
N ILE A 36 -9.23 6.85 -11.04
CA ILE A 36 -9.47 8.29 -11.17
C ILE A 36 -10.31 8.54 -12.42
N GLY A 37 -11.29 9.42 -12.33
CA GLY A 37 -12.18 9.73 -13.44
C GLY A 37 -13.18 10.82 -13.13
N SER A 38 -13.99 11.19 -14.12
CA SER A 38 -15.03 12.21 -13.95
C SER A 38 -16.34 11.60 -13.42
N ILE A 39 -17.08 12.38 -12.62
CA ILE A 39 -18.47 12.09 -12.20
C ILE A 39 -19.50 12.89 -12.99
N GLY A 40 -19.21 13.24 -14.25
CA GLY A 40 -20.07 14.06 -15.11
C GLY A 40 -19.65 15.54 -15.23
N GLY A 41 -18.47 15.89 -14.71
CA GLY A 41 -17.82 17.20 -14.88
C GLY A 41 -16.54 17.11 -15.72
N SER A 42 -15.71 18.15 -15.69
CA SER A 42 -14.37 18.09 -16.29
C SER A 42 -13.43 17.28 -15.39
N LEU A 43 -12.74 16.31 -15.99
CA LEU A 43 -11.68 15.57 -15.31
C LEU A 43 -10.51 16.50 -14.98
N ASP A 44 -10.00 16.43 -13.75
CA ASP A 44 -8.77 17.09 -13.35
C ASP A 44 -7.57 16.42 -14.03
N ASN A 45 -7.24 16.91 -15.22
CA ASN A 45 -6.13 16.42 -16.02
C ASN A 45 -4.77 16.61 -15.33
N ALA A 46 -4.63 17.58 -14.43
CA ALA A 46 -3.39 17.76 -13.67
C ALA A 46 -3.23 16.62 -12.66
N ALA A 47 -4.28 16.32 -11.88
CA ALA A 47 -4.27 15.19 -10.95
C ALA A 47 -4.02 13.85 -11.67
N LEU A 48 -4.68 13.61 -12.82
CA LEU A 48 -4.45 12.41 -13.63
C LEU A 48 -2.99 12.28 -14.09
N ARG A 49 -2.37 13.38 -14.51
CA ARG A 49 -0.94 13.39 -14.90
C ARG A 49 -0.06 13.08 -13.71
N THR A 50 -0.32 13.66 -12.55
CA THR A 50 0.43 13.38 -11.32
C THR A 50 0.31 11.91 -10.92
N VAL A 51 -0.89 11.33 -10.95
CA VAL A 51 -1.09 9.88 -10.69
C VAL A 51 -0.22 9.04 -11.63
N ARG A 52 -0.23 9.34 -12.93
CA ARG A 52 0.60 8.64 -13.92
C ARG A 52 2.09 8.80 -13.66
N GLN A 53 2.54 9.98 -13.22
CA GLN A 53 3.95 10.24 -12.88
C GLN A 53 4.39 9.45 -11.65
N VAL A 54 3.60 9.46 -10.58
CA VAL A 54 3.88 8.70 -9.35
C VAL A 54 3.98 7.20 -9.66
N ILE A 55 3.03 6.66 -10.45
CA ILE A 55 3.07 5.26 -10.90
C ILE A 55 4.31 5.01 -11.76
N GLY A 56 4.59 5.86 -12.75
CA GLY A 56 5.73 5.70 -13.65
C GLY A 56 7.07 5.70 -12.91
N PHE A 57 7.22 6.58 -11.91
CA PHE A 57 8.39 6.60 -11.03
C PHE A 57 8.49 5.32 -10.18
N ALA A 58 7.39 4.84 -9.62
CA ALA A 58 7.37 3.61 -8.84
C ALA A 58 7.76 2.38 -9.69
N VAL A 59 7.30 2.31 -10.94
CA VAL A 59 7.72 1.28 -11.91
C VAL A 59 9.20 1.44 -12.26
N GLY A 60 9.66 2.64 -12.61
CA GLY A 60 11.05 2.91 -12.97
C GLY A 60 12.06 2.65 -11.84
N THR A 61 11.61 2.64 -10.58
CA THR A 61 12.44 2.35 -9.40
C THR A 61 12.25 0.93 -8.84
N SER A 62 11.52 0.06 -9.56
CA SER A 62 11.13 -1.29 -9.14
C SER A 62 10.36 -1.36 -7.82
N THR A 63 9.76 -0.25 -7.39
CA THR A 63 8.83 -0.25 -6.24
C THR A 63 7.55 -1.02 -6.61
N VAL A 64 7.16 -0.98 -7.89
CA VAL A 64 6.06 -1.71 -8.51
C VAL A 64 6.62 -2.55 -9.66
N ASP A 65 6.42 -3.87 -9.65
CA ASP A 65 6.85 -4.75 -10.75
C ASP A 65 5.69 -5.16 -11.66
N LYS A 66 4.46 -5.17 -11.14
CA LYS A 66 3.28 -5.54 -11.91
C LYS A 66 2.29 -4.39 -11.89
N PHE A 67 2.01 -3.87 -13.07
CA PHE A 67 1.05 -2.80 -13.30
C PHE A 67 0.05 -3.23 -14.38
N ILE A 68 -1.23 -3.30 -14.03
CA ILE A 68 -2.31 -3.68 -14.94
C ILE A 68 -3.24 -2.49 -15.13
N VAL A 69 -3.44 -2.06 -16.36
CA VAL A 69 -4.48 -1.08 -16.71
C VAL A 69 -5.75 -1.82 -17.12
N TYR A 70 -6.88 -1.43 -16.56
CA TYR A 70 -8.18 -2.03 -16.84
C TYR A 70 -8.98 -1.19 -17.83
N SER A 71 -9.56 -1.86 -18.82
CA SER A 71 -10.66 -1.29 -19.60
C SER A 71 -12.00 -1.46 -18.86
N PRO A 72 -12.98 -0.59 -19.12
CA PRO A 72 -14.35 -0.82 -18.70
C PRO A 72 -14.84 -2.17 -19.22
N LYS A 73 -15.54 -2.94 -18.38
CA LYS A 73 -16.19 -4.17 -18.85
C LYS A 73 -17.38 -3.81 -19.75
N SER A 74 -17.74 -4.71 -20.66
CA SER A 74 -18.97 -4.57 -21.44
C SER A 74 -20.16 -4.32 -20.51
N GLY A 75 -20.97 -3.30 -20.79
CA GLY A 75 -22.09 -2.86 -19.95
C GLY A 75 -21.73 -1.99 -18.74
N SER A 76 -20.45 -1.64 -18.53
CA SER A 76 -20.04 -0.67 -17.52
C SER A 76 -20.10 0.75 -18.07
N ILE A 77 -20.44 1.73 -17.22
CA ILE A 77 -20.31 3.14 -17.57
C ILE A 77 -18.82 3.42 -17.82
N PRO A 78 -18.43 3.90 -19.02
CA PRO A 78 -17.04 4.23 -19.30
C PRO A 78 -16.51 5.26 -18.31
N ILE A 79 -15.29 5.06 -17.82
CA ILE A 79 -14.59 6.11 -17.11
C ILE A 79 -14.13 7.12 -18.16
N GLU A 80 -14.81 8.26 -18.24
CA GLU A 80 -14.47 9.30 -19.21
C GLU A 80 -13.08 9.90 -18.90
N GLY A 81 -12.14 9.70 -19.82
CA GLY A 81 -10.79 10.28 -19.78
C GLY A 81 -9.86 9.81 -18.65
N GLY A 82 -10.31 8.90 -17.80
CA GLY A 82 -9.64 8.54 -16.55
C GLY A 82 -8.60 7.42 -16.62
N LEU A 83 -8.36 6.79 -15.48
CA LEU A 83 -7.49 5.62 -15.29
C LEU A 83 -8.16 4.66 -14.31
N SER A 84 -8.22 3.38 -14.67
CA SER A 84 -8.45 2.28 -13.75
C SER A 84 -7.27 1.33 -13.87
N ALA A 85 -6.59 1.05 -12.76
CA ALA A 85 -5.41 0.21 -12.78
C ALA A 85 -5.20 -0.51 -11.44
N CYS A 86 -4.28 -1.47 -11.43
CA CYS A 86 -3.73 -2.06 -10.23
C CYS A 86 -2.21 -2.05 -10.30
N ALA A 87 -1.56 -1.67 -9.19
CA ALA A 87 -0.11 -1.71 -9.02
C ALA A 87 0.25 -2.67 -7.88
N GLU A 88 1.18 -3.59 -8.12
CA GLU A 88 1.65 -4.59 -7.17
C GLU A 88 3.14 -4.39 -6.87
N ALA A 89 3.48 -4.48 -5.59
CA ALA A 89 4.81 -4.31 -5.05
C ALA A 89 5.83 -5.23 -5.74
N GLY A 90 7.00 -4.68 -6.00
CA GLY A 90 8.09 -5.43 -6.60
C GLY A 90 8.64 -6.55 -5.71
N PHE A 91 9.34 -7.50 -6.33
CA PHE A 91 10.02 -8.57 -5.63
C PHE A 91 11.09 -8.00 -4.68
N GLY A 92 11.06 -8.42 -3.41
CA GLY A 92 12.01 -7.94 -2.40
C GLY A 92 11.75 -6.51 -1.90
N ILE A 93 10.70 -5.83 -2.37
CA ILE A 93 10.32 -4.51 -1.84
C ILE A 93 9.71 -4.65 -0.44
N SER A 94 10.19 -3.82 0.49
CA SER A 94 9.68 -3.78 1.85
C SER A 94 8.29 -3.14 1.91
N ASN A 95 7.49 -3.56 2.88
CA ASN A 95 6.18 -2.96 3.15
C ASN A 95 6.28 -1.44 3.36
N THR A 96 7.34 -0.96 4.03
CA THR A 96 7.58 0.47 4.25
C THR A 96 7.70 1.24 2.94
N ARG A 97 8.48 0.73 1.97
CA ARG A 97 8.70 1.39 0.69
C ARG A 97 7.44 1.38 -0.17
N PHE A 98 6.72 0.25 -0.22
CA PHE A 98 5.45 0.18 -0.94
C PHE A 98 4.36 1.06 -0.30
N ASN A 99 4.31 1.12 1.04
CA ASN A 99 3.41 2.00 1.76
C ASN A 99 3.72 3.48 1.49
N ALA A 100 4.99 3.86 1.37
CA ALA A 100 5.36 5.23 0.99
C ALA A 100 4.79 5.62 -0.38
N PHE A 101 4.87 4.72 -1.36
CA PHE A 101 4.21 4.89 -2.66
C PHE A 101 2.68 5.05 -2.55
N ILE A 102 2.01 4.22 -1.72
CA ILE A 102 0.57 4.34 -1.49
C ILE A 102 0.22 5.69 -0.84
N GLN A 103 1.04 6.17 0.10
CA GLN A 103 0.84 7.47 0.74
C GLN A 103 1.05 8.63 -0.23
N GLU A 104 2.04 8.54 -1.11
CA GLU A 104 2.25 9.51 -2.17
C GLU A 104 1.02 9.58 -3.10
N LEU A 105 0.46 8.43 -3.50
CA LEU A 105 -0.79 8.39 -4.26
C LEU A 105 -1.95 9.04 -3.49
N ARG A 106 -2.12 8.73 -2.20
CA ARG A 106 -3.20 9.29 -1.36
C ARG A 106 -3.06 10.79 -1.09
N SER A 107 -1.86 11.34 -1.23
CA SER A 107 -1.61 12.78 -1.07
C SER A 107 -2.18 13.62 -2.22
N ILE A 108 -2.49 12.99 -3.36
CA ILE A 108 -3.08 13.66 -4.52
C ILE A 108 -4.54 13.99 -4.23
N ASN A 109 -4.87 15.29 -4.29
CA ASN A 109 -6.21 15.81 -4.05
C ASN A 109 -6.77 16.42 -5.35
N PRO A 110 -7.56 15.67 -6.13
CA PRO A 110 -8.19 16.20 -7.34
C PRO A 110 -9.22 17.28 -7.02
N LYS A 111 -9.48 18.15 -8.00
CA LYS A 111 -10.58 19.14 -7.93
C LYS A 111 -11.96 18.45 -7.84
N PRO A 112 -12.96 19.14 -7.25
CA PRO A 112 -14.34 18.69 -7.27
C PRO A 112 -14.81 18.33 -8.70
N GLY A 113 -15.63 17.29 -8.83
CA GLY A 113 -16.06 16.75 -10.13
C GLY A 113 -15.17 15.63 -10.68
N THR A 114 -14.04 15.35 -10.02
CA THR A 114 -13.19 14.17 -10.26
C THR A 114 -13.28 13.23 -9.06
N PHE A 115 -13.60 11.96 -9.30
CA PHE A 115 -13.43 10.92 -8.28
C PHE A 115 -12.01 10.39 -8.31
N TYR A 116 -11.50 10.01 -7.14
CA TYR A 116 -10.22 9.34 -7.00
C TYR A 116 -10.25 8.38 -5.82
N ASN A 117 -9.94 7.11 -6.06
CA ASN A 117 -9.99 6.06 -5.06
C ASN A 117 -8.75 5.15 -5.14
N ILE A 118 -8.25 4.80 -3.96
CA ILE A 118 -7.05 3.99 -3.71
C ILE A 118 -7.42 2.88 -2.73
N GLU A 119 -7.57 1.65 -3.24
CA GLU A 119 -8.05 0.51 -2.48
C GLU A 119 -6.98 -0.58 -2.41
N LEU A 120 -6.64 -1.02 -1.19
CA LEU A 120 -5.65 -2.09 -0.98
C LEU A 120 -6.22 -3.43 -1.45
N THR A 121 -5.38 -4.25 -2.06
CA THR A 121 -5.73 -5.61 -2.50
C THR A 121 -4.54 -6.55 -2.31
N ALA A 122 -4.81 -7.85 -2.23
CA ALA A 122 -3.75 -8.85 -2.05
C ALA A 122 -2.81 -8.94 -3.26
N THR A 123 -3.36 -8.92 -4.47
CA THR A 123 -2.63 -9.02 -5.74
C THR A 123 -3.42 -8.38 -6.86
N CYS A 124 -2.73 -7.93 -7.91
CA CYS A 124 -3.36 -7.50 -9.15
C CYS A 124 -3.89 -8.70 -9.94
N LYS A 125 -5.20 -8.73 -10.18
CA LYS A 125 -5.87 -9.77 -10.97
C LYS A 125 -6.10 -9.27 -12.40
N PRO A 126 -5.88 -10.10 -13.44
CA PRO A 126 -6.45 -9.85 -14.76
C PRO A 126 -7.98 -9.80 -14.67
N ARG A 127 -8.63 -9.02 -15.52
CA ARG A 127 -10.09 -8.82 -15.51
C ARG A 127 -10.79 -9.58 -16.62
#